data_AF-A0A9D1T4A6-F1
#
_entry.id   AF-A0A9D1T4A6-F1
#
_cell.length_a   1.000
_cell.length_b   1.000
_cell.length_c   1.000
_cell.angle_alpha   90.00
_cell.angle_beta   90.00
_cell.angle_gamma   90.00
#
_symmetry.space_group_name_H-M   'P 1'
#
loop_
_entity.id
_entity.type
_entity.pdbx_description
1 polymer ?
#
loop_
_entity_poly.entity_id
_entity_poly.type
_entity_poly.pdbx_seq_one_letter_code
_entity_poly.pdbx_strand_id
1 'polypeptide(L)'
;MPGARKLGRTSDQRRAMLRAMVTYLLENGKIETTVTRAKEVASMTEKMITLGKAGDLHAKRQVLSYVTKEDAAKKLFDEIAPRYADRKGGYTKIIKIGPRRGDAAEMAIIQLV
;
A
#
# COMPACT_ATOMS: atom_id res chain seq x y z
N MET A 1 -3.91 13.00 4.87
CA MET A 1 -3.23 12.05 3.95
C MET A 1 -1.77 11.99 4.38
N PRO A 2 -1.15 10.82 4.64
CA PRO A 2 0.29 10.78 4.82
C PRO A 2 0.90 11.26 3.49
N GLY A 3 1.65 12.35 3.57
CA GLY A 3 1.88 13.18 2.41
C GLY A 3 2.87 14.28 2.72
N ALA A 4 4.15 13.95 2.59
CA ALA A 4 5.17 14.97 2.40
C ALA A 4 5.47 15.18 0.90
N ARG A 5 5.23 14.18 0.04
CA ARG A 5 5.71 14.20 -1.35
C ARG A 5 4.60 14.45 -2.38
N LYS A 6 4.84 15.41 -3.28
CA LYS A 6 3.96 15.67 -4.44
C LYS A 6 4.14 14.66 -5.58
N LEU A 7 5.23 13.87 -5.58
CA LEU A 7 5.55 12.85 -6.59
C LEU A 7 5.46 13.34 -8.05
N GLY A 8 5.63 14.64 -8.27
CA GLY A 8 5.51 15.29 -9.58
C GLY A 8 4.13 15.19 -10.22
N ARG A 9 3.05 14.98 -9.44
CA ARG A 9 1.69 14.80 -9.95
C ARG A 9 0.70 15.76 -9.28
N THR A 10 -0.35 16.11 -10.02
CA THR A 10 -1.52 16.80 -9.45
C THR A 10 -2.22 15.90 -8.42
N SER A 11 -2.98 16.52 -7.52
CA SER A 11 -3.58 15.84 -6.38
C SER A 11 -4.42 14.63 -6.79
N ASP A 12 -5.26 14.76 -7.82
CA ASP A 12 -6.19 13.70 -8.23
C ASP A 12 -5.45 12.52 -8.85
N GLN A 13 -4.49 12.79 -9.74
CA GLN A 13 -3.63 11.76 -10.34
C GLN A 13 -2.79 11.04 -9.28
N ARG A 14 -2.24 11.77 -8.31
CA ARG A 14 -1.48 11.17 -7.20
C ARG A 14 -2.37 10.25 -6.36
N ARG A 15 -3.60 10.67 -6.06
CA ARG A 15 -4.57 9.86 -5.30
C ARG A 15 -4.95 8.59 -6.07
N ALA A 16 -5.18 8.67 -7.38
CA ALA A 16 -5.47 7.52 -8.21
C ALA A 16 -4.29 6.53 -8.26
N MET A 17 -3.07 7.06 -8.44
CA MET A 17 -1.85 6.26 -8.51
C MET A 17 -1.57 5.51 -7.18
N LEU A 18 -1.73 6.18 -6.03
CA LEU A 18 -1.54 5.54 -4.73
C LEU A 18 -2.60 4.46 -4.46
N ARG A 19 -3.87 4.72 -4.81
CA ARG A 19 -4.94 3.72 -4.72
C ARG A 19 -4.59 2.47 -5.51
N ALA A 20 -4.20 2.64 -6.78
CA ALA A 20 -3.82 1.51 -7.63
C ALA A 20 -2.63 0.73 -7.06
N MET A 21 -1.57 1.40 -6.61
CA MET A 21 -0.39 0.71 -6.05
C MET A 21 -0.70 -0.04 -4.74
N VAL A 22 -1.56 0.51 -3.88
CA VAL A 22 -2.00 -0.19 -2.66
C VAL A 22 -2.80 -1.43 -3.03
N THR A 23 -3.73 -1.32 -3.99
CA THR A 23 -4.47 -2.49 -4.50
C THR A 23 -3.53 -3.57 -5.02
N TYR A 24 -2.52 -3.20 -5.83
CA TYR A 24 -1.56 -4.16 -6.37
C TYR A 24 -0.68 -4.81 -5.30
N LEU A 25 -0.32 -4.08 -4.25
CA LEU A 25 0.45 -4.62 -3.13
C LEU A 25 -0.38 -5.62 -2.31
N LEU A 26 -1.66 -5.36 -2.11
CA LEU A 26 -2.56 -6.30 -1.43
C LEU A 26 -2.86 -7.53 -2.28
N GLU A 27 -2.95 -7.37 -3.60
CA GLU A 27 -3.24 -8.46 -4.54
C GLU A 27 -2.06 -9.41 -4.72
N ASN A 28 -0.85 -8.88 -4.87
CA ASN A 28 0.35 -9.65 -5.21
C ASN A 28 1.30 -9.89 -4.03
N GLY A 29 1.12 -9.19 -2.90
CA GLY A 29 1.99 -9.25 -1.73
C GLY A 29 3.36 -8.56 -1.88
N LYS A 30 3.79 -8.27 -3.10
CA LYS A 30 5.06 -7.59 -3.45
C LYS A 30 4.87 -6.73 -4.70
N ILE A 31 5.44 -5.52 -4.69
CA ILE A 31 5.57 -4.68 -5.89
C ILE A 31 6.94 -4.04 -5.96
N GLU A 32 7.41 -3.74 -7.17
CA GLU A 32 8.64 -3.00 -7.42
C GLU A 32 8.31 -1.59 -7.90
N THR A 33 8.88 -0.58 -7.26
CA THR A 33 8.60 0.84 -7.57
C THR A 33 9.77 1.73 -7.15
N THR A 34 9.68 3.04 -7.39
CA THR A 34 10.73 3.97 -6.93
C THR A 34 10.69 4.08 -5.40
N VAL A 35 11.85 4.30 -4.76
CA VAL A 35 11.96 4.43 -3.29
C VAL A 35 11.00 5.48 -2.75
N THR A 36 10.85 6.60 -3.45
CA THR A 36 9.95 7.68 -3.07
C THR A 36 8.48 7.27 -3.10
N ARG A 37 8.06 6.46 -4.08
CA ARG A 37 6.70 5.93 -4.16
C ARG A 37 6.47 4.83 -3.13
N ALA A 38 7.43 3.92 -2.95
CA ALA A 38 7.35 2.84 -1.97
C ALA A 38 7.08 3.38 -0.56
N LYS A 39 7.75 4.47 -0.16
CA LYS A 39 7.54 5.11 1.14
C LYS A 39 6.11 5.65 1.33
N GLU A 40 5.49 6.21 0.30
CA GLU A 40 4.11 6.72 0.38
C GLU A 40 3.09 5.57 0.38
N VAL A 41 3.34 4.53 -0.44
CA VAL A 41 2.51 3.31 -0.48
C VAL A 41 2.54 2.60 0.87
N ALA A 42 3.70 2.46 1.50
CA ALA A 42 3.84 1.84 2.82
C ALA A 42 2.91 2.49 3.86
N SER A 43 2.95 3.82 3.97
CA SER A 43 2.11 4.53 4.96
C SER A 43 0.61 4.37 4.68
N MET A 44 0.21 4.26 3.41
CA MET A 44 -1.19 4.04 3.06
C MET A 44 -1.62 2.59 3.33
N THR A 45 -0.80 1.61 2.93
CA THR A 45 -1.06 0.19 3.16
C THR A 45 -1.16 -0.12 4.64
N GLU A 46 -0.32 0.49 5.48
CA GLU A 46 -0.42 0.32 6.94
C GLU A 46 -1.78 0.76 7.50
N LYS A 47 -2.32 1.87 7.00
CA LYS A 47 -3.66 2.34 7.41
C LYS A 47 -4.74 1.38 6.96
N MET A 48 -4.66 0.87 5.73
CA MET A 48 -5.64 -0.08 5.20
C MET A 48 -5.63 -1.41 5.97
N ILE A 49 -4.45 -1.94 6.31
CA ILE A 49 -4.33 -3.16 7.13
C ILE A 49 -4.86 -2.92 8.54
N THR A 50 -4.60 -1.75 9.13
CA THR A 50 -5.13 -1.39 10.46
C THR A 50 -6.66 -1.32 10.46
N LEU A 51 -7.27 -0.72 9.44
CA LEU A 51 -8.72 -0.76 9.23
C LEU A 51 -9.22 -2.19 9.01
N GLY A 52 -8.47 -3.00 8.26
CA GLY A 52 -8.72 -4.43 8.07
C GLY A 52 -8.87 -5.18 9.39
N LYS A 53 -7.94 -4.94 10.32
CA LYS A 53 -7.92 -5.57 11.64
C LYS A 53 -9.06 -5.15 12.56
N ALA A 54 -9.62 -3.95 12.40
CA ALA A 54 -10.75 -3.50 13.20
C ALA A 54 -12.02 -4.32 12.92
N GLY A 55 -12.19 -4.82 11.70
CA GLY A 55 -13.20 -5.82 11.34
C GLY A 55 -14.66 -5.33 11.33
N ASP A 56 -14.94 -4.07 11.67
CA ASP A 56 -16.29 -3.50 11.70
C ASP A 56 -16.82 -3.16 10.30
N LEU A 57 -18.14 -2.99 10.19
CA LEU A 57 -18.79 -2.62 8.91
C LEU A 57 -18.30 -1.26 8.41
N HIS A 58 -17.98 -0.34 9.32
CA HIS A 58 -17.49 0.99 8.99
C HIS A 58 -16.10 0.93 8.32
N ALA A 59 -15.14 0.22 8.89
CA ALA A 59 -13.82 0.01 8.31
C ALA A 59 -13.90 -0.75 6.99
N LYS A 60 -14.79 -1.76 6.88
CA LYS A 60 -15.04 -2.44 5.60
C LYS A 60 -15.45 -1.47 4.49
N ARG A 61 -16.38 -0.56 4.77
CA ARG A 61 -16.80 0.49 3.82
C ARG A 61 -15.66 1.46 3.50
N GLN A 62 -14.85 1.84 4.49
CA GLN A 62 -13.70 2.70 4.26
C GLN A 62 -12.66 2.04 3.33
N VAL A 63 -12.33 0.77 3.57
CA VAL A 63 -11.38 0.02 2.72
C VAL A 63 -11.92 -0.12 1.30
N LEU A 64 -13.19 -0.49 1.14
CA LEU A 64 -13.84 -0.60 -0.17
C LEU A 64 -13.94 0.74 -0.92
N SER A 65 -14.00 1.86 -0.21
CA SER A 65 -13.98 3.19 -0.85
C SER A 65 -12.61 3.55 -1.45
N TYR A 66 -11.53 2.91 -0.96
CA TYR A 66 -10.16 3.22 -1.34
C TYR A 66 -9.55 2.18 -2.30
N VAL A 67 -9.76 0.90 -2.01
CA VAL A 67 -9.26 -0.23 -2.81
C VAL A 67 -10.18 -0.44 -4.01
N THR A 68 -9.60 -0.47 -5.20
CA THR A 68 -10.36 -0.44 -6.46
C THR A 68 -10.89 -1.81 -6.90
N LYS A 69 -10.38 -2.90 -6.32
CA LYS A 69 -10.78 -4.28 -6.65
C LYS A 69 -11.39 -4.95 -5.43
N GLU A 70 -12.54 -5.60 -5.60
CA GLU A 70 -13.21 -6.31 -4.51
C GLU A 70 -12.40 -7.52 -4.04
N ASP A 71 -11.76 -8.25 -4.94
CA ASP A 71 -10.93 -9.42 -4.59
C ASP A 71 -9.74 -9.06 -3.71
N ALA A 72 -9.12 -7.90 -3.96
CA ALA A 72 -8.02 -7.40 -3.14
C ALA A 72 -8.51 -6.97 -1.74
N ALA A 73 -9.72 -6.42 -1.65
CA ALA A 73 -10.34 -6.08 -0.37
C ALA A 73 -10.71 -7.36 0.42
N LYS A 74 -11.29 -8.37 -0.25
CA LYS A 74 -11.58 -9.68 0.35
C LYS A 74 -10.32 -10.34 0.91
N LYS A 75 -9.25 -10.46 0.11
CA LYS A 75 -7.94 -10.94 0.57
C LYS A 75 -7.42 -10.18 1.79
N LEU A 76 -7.63 -8.86 1.84
CA LEU A 76 -7.23 -8.06 2.98
C LEU A 76 -7.94 -8.48 4.27
N PHE A 77 -9.24 -8.75 4.23
CA PHE A 77 -10.02 -9.15 5.40
C PHE A 77 -9.87 -10.63 5.76
N ASP A 78 -9.79 -11.50 4.75
CA ASP A 78 -9.83 -12.95 4.95
C ASP A 78 -8.45 -13.54 5.26
N GLU A 79 -7.39 -13.02 4.64
CA GLU A 79 -6.03 -13.58 4.75
C GLU A 79 -5.07 -12.64 5.51
N ILE A 80 -5.02 -11.37 5.11
CA ILE A 80 -3.98 -10.43 5.57
C ILE A 80 -4.25 -9.94 6.99
N ALA A 81 -5.49 -9.52 7.29
CA ALA A 81 -5.84 -8.98 8.59
C ALA A 81 -5.70 -10.01 9.73
N PRO A 82 -6.15 -11.28 9.60
CA PRO A 82 -5.93 -12.31 10.61
C PRO A 82 -4.46 -12.65 10.80
N ARG A 83 -3.68 -12.73 9.71
CA ARG A 83 -2.23 -12.99 9.78
C ARG A 83 -1.47 -11.93 10.57
N TYR A 84 -1.95 -10.69 10.59
CA TYR A 84 -1.34 -9.61 11.34
C TYR A 84 -2.03 -9.27 12.66
N ALA A 85 -2.98 -10.10 13.16
CA ALA A 85 -3.75 -9.87 14.38
C ALA A 85 -2.88 -9.39 15.56
N ASP A 86 -1.76 -10.07 15.81
CA ASP A 86 -0.88 -9.79 16.96
C ASP A 86 0.12 -8.66 16.73
N ARG A 87 0.36 -8.28 15.47
CA ARG A 87 1.37 -7.27 15.12
C ARG A 87 0.81 -5.85 15.26
N LYS A 88 1.48 -5.00 16.06
CA LYS A 88 1.13 -3.58 16.24
C LYS A 88 1.97 -2.69 15.31
N GLY A 89 1.62 -2.66 14.02
CA GLY A 89 2.29 -1.83 13.00
C GLY A 89 3.50 -2.48 12.33
N GLY A 90 4.06 -1.84 11.30
CA GLY A 90 5.19 -2.39 10.53
C GLY A 90 4.79 -3.61 9.68
N TYR A 91 3.70 -3.48 8.92
CA TYR A 91 3.20 -4.57 8.06
C TYR A 91 3.90 -4.65 6.70
N THR A 92 4.64 -3.60 6.32
CA THR A 92 5.35 -3.52 5.05
C THR A 92 6.86 -3.41 5.27
N LYS A 93 7.63 -4.00 4.36
CA LYS A 93 9.08 -3.89 4.29
C LYS A 93 9.49 -3.32 2.96
N ILE A 94 10.40 -2.33 2.98
CA ILE A 94 10.97 -1.72 1.78
C ILE A 94 12.43 -2.18 1.65
N ILE A 95 12.78 -2.76 0.51
CA ILE A 95 14.12 -3.24 0.18
C ILE A 95 14.62 -2.46 -1.03
N LYS A 96 15.73 -1.74 -0.89
CA LYS A 96 16.37 -1.04 -2.01
C LYS A 96 17.10 -2.05 -2.90
N ILE A 97 16.95 -1.92 -4.22
CA ILE A 97 17.54 -2.85 -5.21
C ILE A 97 18.67 -2.19 -6.00
N GLY A 98 18.63 -0.86 -6.11
CA GLY A 98 19.62 -0.06 -6.85
C GLY A 98 18.95 0.99 -7.75
N PRO A 99 19.74 1.79 -8.47
CA PRO A 99 19.22 2.77 -9.42
C PRO A 99 18.73 2.10 -10.71
N ARG A 100 17.64 2.61 -11.27
CA ARG A 100 17.14 2.19 -12.58
C ARG A 100 18.06 2.69 -13.69
N ARG A 101 18.31 1.84 -14.69
CA ARG A 101 19.04 2.21 -15.90
C ARG A 101 18.22 3.21 -16.73
N GLY A 102 18.80 4.36 -17.06
CA GLY A 102 18.20 5.40 -17.88
C GLY A 102 18.08 6.74 -17.13
N ASP A 103 17.26 6.78 -16.08
CA ASP A 103 16.98 7.98 -15.29
C ASP A 103 17.66 7.99 -13.90
N ALA A 104 18.44 6.94 -13.59
CA ALA A 104 19.13 6.74 -12.31
C ALA A 104 18.20 6.80 -11.08
N ALA A 105 16.89 6.62 -11.26
CA ALA A 105 15.94 6.69 -10.16
C ALA A 105 16.13 5.50 -9.19
N GLU A 106 16.24 5.78 -7.89
CA GLU A 106 16.36 4.70 -6.89
C GLU A 106 15.11 3.81 -6.88
N MET A 107 15.31 2.50 -7.05
CA MET A 107 14.28 1.48 -7.02
C MET A 107 14.24 0.73 -5.68
N ALA A 108 13.04 0.31 -5.31
CA ALA A 108 12.80 -0.54 -4.17
C ALA A 108 11.65 -1.53 -4.43
N ILE A 109 11.79 -2.72 -3.85
CA ILE A 109 10.69 -3.64 -3.63
C ILE A 109 10.01 -3.24 -2.32
N ILE A 110 8.69 -3.10 -2.36
CA ILE A 110 7.86 -3.07 -1.16
C ILE A 110 7.06 -4.39 -1.09
N GLN A 111 7.09 -5.03 0.07
CA GLN A 111 6.44 -6.31 0.31
C GLN A 111 5.71 -6.32 1.66
N LEU A 112 4.68 -7.15 1.75
CA LEU A 112 4.09 -7.55 3.02
C LEU A 112 5.07 -8.48 3.77
N VAL A 113 5.01 -8.47 5.11
CA VAL A 113 5.95 -9.20 5.98
C VAL A 113 5.40 -10.53 6.47
#